data_AF-A0A0M8K4X3-F1
#
_entry.id   AF-A0A0M8K4X3-F1
#
_cell.length_a   1.000
_cell.length_b   1.000
_cell.length_c   1.000
_cell.angle_alpha   90.00
_cell.angle_beta   90.00
_cell.angle_gamma   90.00
#
_symmetry.space_group_name_H-M   'P 1'
#
loop_
_entity.id
_entity.type
_entity.pdbx_description
1 polymer ?
#
loop_
_entity_poly.entity_id
_entity_poly.type
_entity_poly.pdbx_seq_one_letter_code
_entity_poly.pdbx_strand_id
1 'polypeptide(L)'
;MTSPNVRIMETLLPHVPFEQHSLDSLDVENFLENLRKRRFTGAVWLQSATNASAAILFIDGLLLEEFFCPLGTPPCRPTSLENILSQFRLGHVAVLVQHLPVEALQAVRLMLNAAQEHEATLSEPAALDAMIQTYMETEGSTVLRLSWSDSDACIVVTSGHPDPLTIVLWTPGTSLTGDEALPAIRNKVAGETATLVVFRVQQVNQQEHEQTHSLHTAFTALFNQMLFLYKDFVGQHLTARLTRHLNRLIVSKYGWDIRISTNGIEGGGNFATVEEARLAYEQIINDFIHLAGIVIGPQLAQLLVRESFQLLPRDLRDTLNAHNLPPFETQW
;
A
#
# COMPACT_ATOMS: atom_id res chain seq x y z
N MET A 1 15.74 -39.42 -6.65
CA MET A 1 15.25 -38.30 -7.45
C MET A 1 15.46 -37.05 -6.65
N THR A 2 16.50 -36.28 -6.96
CA THR A 2 16.79 -34.99 -6.33
C THR A 2 15.78 -33.97 -6.85
N SER A 3 15.04 -33.34 -5.94
CA SER A 3 14.17 -32.20 -6.28
C SER A 3 14.98 -31.19 -7.10
N PRO A 4 14.48 -30.69 -8.24
CA PRO A 4 15.20 -29.67 -8.99
C PRO A 4 15.47 -28.49 -8.06
N ASN A 5 16.75 -28.08 -7.97
CA ASN A 5 17.17 -26.88 -7.27
C ASN A 5 16.57 -25.67 -8.01
N VAL A 6 15.31 -25.37 -7.73
CA VAL A 6 14.70 -24.08 -8.09
C VAL A 6 15.48 -23.05 -7.28
N ARG A 7 16.33 -22.26 -7.94
CA ARG A 7 17.00 -21.11 -7.33
C ARG A 7 15.90 -20.14 -6.93
N ILE A 8 15.51 -20.18 -5.67
CA ILE A 8 14.58 -19.24 -5.04
C ILE A 8 14.92 -17.85 -5.54
N MET A 9 13.93 -17.17 -6.13
CA MET A 9 14.01 -15.73 -6.35
C MET A 9 14.56 -15.09 -5.09
N GLU A 10 15.68 -14.37 -5.18
CA GLU A 10 16.07 -13.49 -4.07
C GLU A 10 14.89 -12.54 -3.89
N THR A 11 14.14 -12.74 -2.80
CA THR A 11 13.01 -11.89 -2.47
C THR A 11 13.52 -10.46 -2.43
N LEU A 12 12.68 -9.49 -2.82
CA LEU A 12 13.07 -8.08 -2.73
C LEU A 12 13.49 -7.66 -1.32
N LEU A 13 13.11 -8.44 -0.30
CA LEU A 13 13.46 -8.27 1.11
C LEU A 13 14.04 -9.60 1.64
N PRO A 14 15.34 -9.86 1.45
CA PRO A 14 15.96 -11.17 1.74
C PRO A 14 16.01 -11.55 3.22
N HIS A 15 15.93 -10.59 4.13
CA HIS A 15 16.00 -10.82 5.58
C HIS A 15 14.63 -10.91 6.25
N VAL A 16 13.55 -10.73 5.49
CA VAL A 16 12.20 -10.91 5.99
C VAL A 16 11.80 -12.39 5.89
N PRO A 17 11.32 -13.02 6.98
CA PRO A 17 10.96 -14.43 6.97
C PRO A 17 9.91 -14.78 5.91
N PHE A 18 10.07 -15.96 5.30
CA PHE A 18 9.11 -16.51 4.34
C PHE A 18 8.86 -18.00 4.58
N GLU A 19 7.66 -18.44 4.19
CA GLU A 19 7.30 -19.86 4.11
C GLU A 19 7.56 -20.34 2.68
N GLN A 20 8.14 -21.54 2.52
CA GLN A 20 8.39 -22.13 1.21
C GLN A 20 7.54 -23.39 1.02
N HIS A 21 6.84 -23.45 -0.10
CA HIS A 21 6.07 -24.61 -0.54
C HIS A 21 6.52 -25.04 -1.93
N SER A 22 6.41 -26.34 -2.19
CA SER A 22 6.52 -26.90 -3.53
C SER A 22 5.17 -27.52 -3.88
N LEU A 23 4.52 -26.97 -4.90
CA LEU A 23 3.17 -27.35 -5.31
C LEU A 23 3.18 -27.86 -6.74
N ASP A 24 2.25 -28.76 -7.06
CA ASP A 24 1.93 -29.04 -8.46
C ASP A 24 1.22 -27.83 -9.08
N SER A 25 1.41 -27.62 -10.37
CA SER A 25 0.81 -26.49 -11.10
C SER A 25 -0.70 -26.35 -10.92
N LEU A 26 -1.40 -27.49 -10.81
CA LEU A 26 -2.86 -27.55 -10.61
C LEU A 26 -3.29 -27.14 -9.20
N ASP A 27 -2.38 -27.16 -8.21
CA ASP A 27 -2.68 -26.84 -6.82
C ASP A 27 -2.41 -25.38 -6.45
N VAL A 28 -1.70 -24.63 -7.31
CA VAL A 28 -1.36 -23.22 -7.07
C VAL A 28 -2.63 -22.37 -6.91
N GLU A 29 -3.63 -22.57 -7.76
CA GLU A 29 -4.90 -21.82 -7.68
C GLU A 29 -5.63 -22.09 -6.36
N ASN A 30 -5.73 -23.36 -5.95
CA ASN A 30 -6.32 -23.74 -4.68
C ASN A 30 -5.55 -23.16 -3.48
N PHE A 31 -4.22 -23.09 -3.58
CA PHE A 31 -3.37 -22.47 -2.56
C PHE A 31 -3.64 -20.97 -2.43
N LEU A 32 -3.69 -20.23 -3.54
CA LEU A 32 -4.01 -18.81 -3.55
C LEU A 32 -5.43 -18.54 -2.99
N GLU A 33 -6.42 -19.36 -3.36
CA GLU A 33 -7.77 -19.28 -2.80
C GLU A 33 -7.81 -19.52 -1.28
N ASN A 34 -6.96 -20.41 -0.76
CA ASN A 34 -6.85 -20.62 0.68
C ASN A 34 -6.22 -19.42 1.39
N LEU A 35 -5.24 -18.73 0.77
CA LEU A 35 -4.69 -17.48 1.30
C LEU A 35 -5.75 -16.38 1.35
N ARG A 36 -6.56 -16.26 0.28
CA ARG A 36 -7.71 -15.33 0.24
C ARG A 36 -8.68 -15.58 1.39
N LYS A 37 -9.10 -16.83 1.60
CA LYS A 37 -10.02 -17.23 2.69
C LYS A 37 -9.44 -16.98 4.08
N ARG A 38 -8.12 -17.07 4.24
CA ARG A 38 -7.42 -16.83 5.52
C ARG A 38 -7.13 -15.35 5.76
N ARG A 39 -7.55 -14.47 4.87
CA ARG A 39 -7.30 -13.03 4.96
C ARG A 39 -5.80 -12.71 5.05
N PHE A 40 -5.01 -13.38 4.20
CA PHE A 40 -3.56 -13.19 4.14
C PHE A 40 -3.20 -11.76 3.71
N THR A 41 -2.22 -11.16 4.39
CA THR A 41 -1.57 -9.90 4.01
C THR A 41 -0.09 -10.16 3.78
N GLY A 42 0.40 -9.90 2.57
CA GLY A 42 1.78 -10.19 2.20
C GLY A 42 1.99 -10.37 0.70
N ALA A 43 3.20 -10.81 0.35
CA ALA A 43 3.58 -11.13 -1.02
C ALA A 43 3.71 -12.64 -1.20
N VAL A 44 3.23 -13.14 -2.34
CA VAL A 44 3.43 -14.52 -2.78
C VAL A 44 4.29 -14.50 -4.03
N TRP A 45 5.45 -15.14 -3.96
CA TRP A 45 6.35 -15.30 -5.08
C TRP A 45 6.18 -16.69 -5.68
N LEU A 46 5.93 -16.75 -6.98
CA LEU A 46 5.81 -17.99 -7.73
C LEU A 46 7.04 -18.13 -8.63
N GLN A 47 7.64 -19.31 -8.63
CA GLN A 47 8.72 -19.63 -9.55
C GLN A 47 8.52 -21.01 -10.16
N SER A 48 8.50 -21.05 -11.48
CA SER A 48 8.35 -22.28 -12.25
C SER A 48 9.71 -22.94 -12.53
N ALA A 49 9.68 -24.22 -12.92
CA ALA A 49 10.85 -24.94 -13.41
C ALA A 49 11.45 -24.35 -14.71
N THR A 50 10.67 -23.55 -15.45
CA THR A 50 11.14 -22.84 -16.66
C THR A 50 11.76 -21.47 -16.34
N ASN A 51 11.98 -21.17 -15.06
CA ASN A 51 12.46 -19.88 -14.54
C ASN A 51 11.53 -18.69 -14.78
N ALA A 52 10.28 -18.91 -15.18
CA ALA A 52 9.27 -17.87 -15.13
C ALA A 52 8.95 -17.56 -13.66
N SER A 53 8.97 -16.28 -13.31
CA SER A 53 8.68 -15.80 -11.96
C SER A 53 7.49 -14.85 -11.95
N ALA A 54 6.72 -14.87 -10.88
CA ALA A 54 5.62 -13.94 -10.66
C ALA A 54 5.55 -13.52 -9.19
N ALA A 55 4.99 -12.35 -8.95
CA ALA A 55 4.72 -11.83 -7.61
C ALA A 55 3.23 -11.49 -7.51
N ILE A 56 2.59 -11.89 -6.42
CA ILE A 56 1.18 -11.63 -6.18
C ILE A 56 1.07 -10.97 -4.82
N LEU A 57 0.50 -9.76 -4.78
CA LEU A 57 0.34 -9.00 -3.55
C LEU A 57 -1.07 -9.18 -3.01
N PHE A 58 -1.18 -9.42 -1.70
CA PHE A 58 -2.45 -9.58 -1.01
C PHE A 58 -2.54 -8.63 0.18
N ILE A 59 -3.74 -8.10 0.42
CA ILE A 59 -4.08 -7.45 1.67
C ILE A 59 -5.37 -8.02 2.22
N ASP A 60 -5.31 -8.60 3.42
CA ASP A 60 -6.48 -9.15 4.11
C ASP A 60 -7.26 -10.16 3.25
N GLY A 61 -6.54 -10.90 2.40
CA GLY A 61 -7.08 -11.88 1.47
C GLY A 61 -7.61 -11.30 0.16
N LEU A 62 -7.57 -9.98 -0.03
CA LEU A 62 -7.90 -9.31 -1.28
C LEU A 62 -6.66 -9.26 -2.16
N LEU A 63 -6.85 -9.53 -3.46
CA LEU A 63 -5.80 -9.43 -4.45
C LEU A 63 -5.52 -7.95 -4.74
N LEU A 64 -4.31 -7.49 -4.45
CA LEU A 64 -3.91 -6.12 -4.70
C LEU A 64 -3.44 -5.94 -6.15
N GLU A 65 -2.40 -6.68 -6.54
CA GLU A 65 -1.82 -6.61 -7.89
C GLU A 65 -0.99 -7.86 -8.16
N GLU A 66 -0.96 -8.28 -9.43
CA GLU A 66 -0.15 -9.40 -9.88
C GLU A 66 0.89 -8.98 -10.92
N PHE A 67 2.10 -9.49 -10.76
CA PHE A 67 3.26 -9.14 -11.56
C PHE A 67 3.86 -10.37 -12.20
N PHE A 68 4.20 -10.26 -13.48
CA PHE A 68 5.07 -11.20 -14.15
C PHE A 68 6.50 -10.64 -14.23
N CYS A 69 7.48 -11.42 -13.78
CA CYS A 69 8.89 -11.05 -13.69
C CYS A 69 9.72 -11.95 -14.65
N PRO A 70 9.93 -11.55 -15.92
CA PRO A 70 10.50 -12.43 -16.94
C PRO A 70 11.93 -12.92 -16.64
N LEU A 71 12.70 -12.15 -15.87
CA LEU A 71 14.09 -12.44 -15.51
C LEU A 71 14.26 -12.73 -14.01
N GLY A 72 13.17 -12.84 -13.26
CA GLY A 72 13.21 -12.97 -11.80
C GLY A 72 13.68 -11.71 -11.07
N THR A 73 13.89 -10.60 -11.77
CA THR A 73 14.27 -9.29 -11.20
C THR A 73 13.35 -8.19 -11.73
N PRO A 74 13.16 -7.09 -10.99
CA PRO A 74 12.49 -5.89 -11.50
C PRO A 74 13.19 -5.31 -12.75
N PRO A 75 12.46 -4.53 -13.57
CA PRO A 75 11.03 -4.25 -13.46
C PRO A 75 10.18 -5.44 -13.93
N CYS A 76 9.18 -5.78 -13.13
CA CYS A 76 8.12 -6.72 -13.46
C CYS A 76 6.97 -5.98 -14.15
N ARG A 77 6.09 -6.72 -14.82
CA ARG A 77 4.94 -6.15 -15.55
C ARG A 77 3.63 -6.57 -14.88
N PRO A 78 2.71 -5.63 -14.61
CA PRO A 78 1.36 -5.97 -14.20
C PRO A 78 0.73 -6.95 -15.19
N THR A 79 0.04 -7.97 -14.69
CA THR A 79 -0.63 -8.97 -15.51
C THR A 79 -1.82 -9.56 -14.75
N SER A 80 -2.64 -10.38 -15.42
CA SER A 80 -3.73 -11.08 -14.75
C SER A 80 -3.26 -12.38 -14.11
N LEU A 81 -3.93 -12.79 -13.02
CA LEU A 81 -3.74 -14.11 -12.44
C LEU A 81 -3.91 -15.24 -13.47
N GLU A 82 -4.88 -15.14 -14.39
CA GLU A 82 -5.08 -16.13 -15.45
C GLU A 82 -3.83 -16.30 -16.32
N ASN A 83 -3.19 -15.18 -16.70
CA ASN A 83 -1.96 -15.22 -17.49
C ASN A 83 -0.83 -15.87 -16.71
N ILE A 84 -0.67 -15.54 -15.42
CA ILE A 84 0.33 -16.19 -14.54
C ILE A 84 0.05 -17.69 -14.50
N LEU A 85 -1.15 -18.11 -14.10
CA LEU A 85 -1.48 -19.52 -13.98
C LEU A 85 -1.29 -20.28 -15.31
N SER A 86 -1.57 -19.65 -16.46
CA SER A 86 -1.36 -20.25 -17.78
C SER A 86 0.11 -20.59 -18.08
N GLN A 87 1.05 -19.75 -17.64
CA GLN A 87 2.47 -19.97 -17.84
C GLN A 87 3.05 -21.02 -16.87
N PHE A 88 2.39 -21.21 -15.73
CA PHE A 88 2.84 -22.13 -14.68
C PHE A 88 2.16 -23.50 -14.79
N ARG A 89 1.44 -23.81 -15.87
CA ARG A 89 0.66 -25.06 -16.04
C ARG A 89 1.49 -26.35 -16.05
N LEU A 90 2.80 -26.28 -16.28
CA LEU A 90 3.65 -27.45 -16.45
C LEU A 90 4.67 -27.59 -15.30
N GLY A 91 4.56 -28.69 -14.56
CA GLY A 91 5.54 -29.10 -13.56
C GLY A 91 5.26 -28.54 -12.16
N HIS A 92 6.28 -28.62 -11.31
CA HIS A 92 6.23 -28.08 -9.95
C HIS A 92 6.50 -26.58 -9.95
N VAL A 93 5.79 -25.89 -9.07
CA VAL A 93 5.95 -24.46 -8.79
C VAL A 93 6.48 -24.31 -7.37
N ALA A 94 7.61 -23.59 -7.23
CA ALA A 94 8.06 -23.12 -5.94
C ALA A 94 7.22 -21.89 -5.57
N VAL A 95 6.64 -21.92 -4.38
CA VAL A 95 5.83 -20.84 -3.84
C VAL A 95 6.48 -20.34 -2.57
N LEU A 96 6.76 -19.05 -2.51
CA LEU A 96 7.29 -18.37 -1.33
C LEU A 96 6.24 -17.41 -0.82
N VAL A 97 5.87 -17.53 0.45
CA VAL A 97 4.87 -16.68 1.08
C VAL A 97 5.56 -15.82 2.12
N GLN A 98 5.44 -14.52 1.95
CA GLN A 98 6.12 -13.54 2.78
C GLN A 98 5.08 -12.63 3.43
N HIS A 99 4.95 -12.72 4.75
CA HIS A 99 4.06 -11.84 5.51
C HIS A 99 4.66 -10.44 5.58
N LEU A 100 3.92 -9.45 5.09
CA LEU A 100 4.36 -8.06 5.01
C LEU A 100 3.27 -7.16 5.58
N PRO A 101 3.60 -6.11 6.36
CA PRO A 101 2.64 -5.07 6.70
C PRO A 101 2.20 -4.30 5.44
N VAL A 102 1.07 -3.60 5.51
CA VAL A 102 0.48 -2.91 4.36
C VAL A 102 1.44 -1.86 3.78
N GLU A 103 2.11 -1.12 4.66
CA GLU A 103 3.12 -0.13 4.32
C GLU A 103 4.26 -0.74 3.48
N ALA A 104 4.66 -1.96 3.82
CA ALA A 104 5.69 -2.65 3.07
C ALA A 104 5.23 -3.14 1.71
N LEU A 105 3.95 -3.52 1.58
CA LEU A 105 3.39 -3.93 0.31
C LEU A 105 3.40 -2.78 -0.69
N GLN A 106 3.21 -1.55 -0.22
CA GLN A 106 3.37 -0.36 -1.07
C GLN A 106 4.81 -0.24 -1.58
N ALA A 107 5.82 -0.37 -0.69
CA ALA A 107 7.21 -0.33 -1.11
C ALA A 107 7.57 -1.47 -2.10
N VAL A 108 7.11 -2.70 -1.83
CA VAL A 108 7.31 -3.86 -2.71
C VAL A 108 6.65 -3.66 -4.07
N ARG A 109 5.40 -3.18 -4.10
CA ARG A 109 4.67 -2.84 -5.33
C ARG A 109 5.45 -1.82 -6.17
N LEU A 110 6.00 -0.78 -5.55
CA LEU A 110 6.81 0.22 -6.24
C LEU A 110 8.14 -0.36 -6.75
N MET A 111 8.84 -1.16 -5.94
CA MET A 111 10.08 -1.84 -6.35
C MET A 111 9.85 -2.80 -7.52
N LEU A 112 8.73 -3.52 -7.56
CA LEU A 112 8.37 -4.41 -8.67
C LEU A 112 8.15 -3.65 -9.97
N ASN A 113 7.64 -2.42 -9.90
CA ASN A 113 7.40 -1.56 -11.07
C ASN A 113 8.62 -0.69 -11.45
N ALA A 114 9.67 -0.68 -10.61
CA ALA A 114 10.80 0.20 -10.76
C ALA A 114 12.01 -0.52 -11.36
N ALA A 115 12.84 0.25 -12.06
CA ALA A 115 14.18 -0.20 -12.41
C ALA A 115 15.12 0.06 -11.22
N GLN A 116 15.99 -0.90 -10.93
CA GLN A 116 17.13 -0.65 -10.05
C GLN A 116 18.07 0.34 -10.74
N GLU A 117 18.29 1.49 -10.09
CA GLU A 117 19.12 2.56 -10.64
C GLU A 117 20.56 2.47 -10.11
N HIS A 118 20.69 2.28 -8.80
CA HIS A 118 21.98 2.37 -8.12
C HIS A 118 22.06 1.43 -6.92
N GLU A 119 23.27 0.97 -6.63
CA GLU A 119 23.62 0.23 -5.41
C GLU A 119 24.85 0.90 -4.77
N ALA A 120 24.74 1.17 -3.48
CA ALA A 120 25.76 1.85 -2.69
C ALA A 120 25.92 1.19 -1.32
N THR A 121 27.03 1.50 -0.66
CA THR A 121 27.22 1.19 0.75
C THR A 121 26.96 2.45 1.57
N LEU A 122 26.18 2.31 2.64
CA LEU A 122 25.79 3.42 3.52
C LEU A 122 26.22 3.15 4.95
N SER A 123 27.06 4.02 5.52
CA SER A 123 27.59 3.89 6.88
C SER A 123 27.39 5.13 7.74
N GLU A 124 26.74 6.17 7.21
CA GLU A 124 26.53 7.43 7.92
C GLU A 124 25.07 7.90 7.80
N PRO A 125 24.39 8.23 8.92
CA PRO A 125 23.01 8.72 8.89
C PRO A 125 22.85 10.01 8.08
N ALA A 126 23.85 10.90 8.12
CA ALA A 126 23.82 12.14 7.36
C ALA A 126 23.76 11.90 5.84
N ALA A 127 24.39 10.84 5.35
CA ALA A 127 24.31 10.45 3.95
C ALA A 127 22.91 9.92 3.60
N LEU A 128 22.26 9.17 4.51
CA LEU A 128 20.85 8.76 4.34
C LEU A 128 19.93 9.98 4.20
N ASP A 129 20.06 10.93 5.12
CA ASP A 129 19.23 12.14 5.15
C ASP A 129 19.45 13.00 3.90
N ALA A 130 20.69 13.14 3.46
CA ALA A 130 21.01 13.85 2.22
C ALA A 130 20.35 13.19 1.00
N MET A 131 20.33 11.85 0.92
CA MET A 131 19.67 11.15 -0.17
C MET A 131 18.15 11.28 -0.12
N ILE A 132 17.54 11.15 1.06
CA ILE A 132 16.11 11.37 1.23
C ILE A 132 15.75 12.76 0.73
N GLN A 133 16.46 13.80 1.19
CA GLN A 133 16.24 15.18 0.75
C GLN A 133 16.41 15.33 -0.77
N THR A 134 17.48 14.76 -1.34
CA THR A 134 17.73 14.81 -2.79
C THR A 134 16.56 14.22 -3.59
N TYR A 135 16.02 13.08 -3.15
CA TYR A 135 14.91 12.42 -3.84
C TYR A 135 13.54 13.05 -3.57
N MET A 136 13.39 13.83 -2.49
CA MET A 136 12.20 14.68 -2.28
C MET A 136 12.16 15.87 -3.23
N GLU A 137 13.32 16.30 -3.72
CA GLU A 137 13.47 17.40 -4.68
C GLU A 137 13.52 16.93 -6.14
N THR A 138 13.72 15.63 -6.37
CA THR A 138 13.82 15.04 -7.70
C THR A 138 12.47 14.53 -8.17
N GLU A 139 12.05 14.88 -9.39
CA GLU A 139 10.85 14.32 -10.01
C GLU A 139 10.90 12.78 -9.97
N GLY A 140 10.01 12.18 -9.21
CA GLY A 140 10.06 10.75 -8.93
C GLY A 140 9.23 10.33 -7.74
N SER A 141 8.74 9.09 -7.78
CA SER A 141 8.73 8.26 -6.58
C SER A 141 9.96 7.35 -6.61
N THR A 142 10.66 7.28 -5.49
CA THR A 142 11.88 6.50 -5.31
C THR A 142 11.71 5.61 -4.09
N VAL A 143 12.10 4.34 -4.22
CA VAL A 143 12.22 3.44 -3.07
C VAL A 143 13.69 3.26 -2.74
N LEU A 144 14.06 3.62 -1.50
CA LEU A 144 15.36 3.33 -0.92
C LEU A 144 15.24 2.04 -0.12
N ARG A 145 15.84 0.96 -0.61
CA ARG A 145 15.95 -0.30 0.13
C ARG A 145 17.30 -0.33 0.84
N LEU A 146 17.29 -0.42 2.16
CA LEU A 146 18.49 -0.68 2.95
C LEU A 146 18.48 -2.13 3.41
N SER A 147 19.62 -2.79 3.33
CA SER A 147 19.78 -4.18 3.73
C SER A 147 21.03 -4.33 4.61
N TRP A 148 20.89 -5.04 5.71
CA TRP A 148 21.97 -5.38 6.65
C TRP A 148 22.08 -6.90 6.76
N SER A 149 22.97 -7.39 7.62
CA SER A 149 23.16 -8.83 7.82
C SER A 149 21.89 -9.59 8.28
N ASP A 150 20.98 -8.92 8.99
CA ASP A 150 19.81 -9.54 9.63
C ASP A 150 18.49 -8.74 9.49
N SER A 151 18.50 -7.66 8.71
CA SER A 151 17.36 -6.74 8.61
C SER A 151 17.28 -6.09 7.25
N ASP A 152 16.06 -5.70 6.87
CA ASP A 152 15.80 -4.84 5.70
C ASP A 152 15.05 -3.60 6.15
N ALA A 153 15.17 -2.52 5.39
CA ALA A 153 14.32 -1.35 5.50
C ALA A 153 13.92 -0.84 4.12
N CYS A 154 12.76 -0.19 4.05
CA CYS A 154 12.28 0.49 2.86
C CYS A 154 11.83 1.91 3.23
N ILE A 155 12.26 2.88 2.43
CA ILE A 155 11.83 4.27 2.52
C ILE A 155 11.30 4.68 1.16
N VAL A 156 10.03 5.04 1.08
CA VAL A 156 9.39 5.55 -0.13
C VAL A 156 9.40 7.06 -0.06
N VAL A 157 10.13 7.67 -0.99
CA VAL A 157 10.27 9.12 -1.13
C VAL A 157 9.53 9.55 -2.39
N THR A 158 8.78 10.65 -2.33
CA THR A 158 8.09 11.21 -3.49
C THR A 158 8.36 12.70 -3.59
N SER A 159 8.56 13.18 -4.82
CA SER A 159 8.83 14.58 -5.13
C SER A 159 7.78 15.51 -4.53
N GLY A 160 8.21 16.61 -3.92
CA GLY A 160 7.33 17.67 -3.41
C GLY A 160 6.62 17.36 -2.09
N HIS A 161 6.81 16.18 -1.51
CA HIS A 161 6.32 15.87 -0.16
C HIS A 161 7.33 16.32 0.90
N PRO A 162 6.87 16.82 2.07
CA PRO A 162 7.74 17.27 3.16
C PRO A 162 8.33 16.12 4.00
N ASP A 163 7.76 14.91 3.90
CA ASP A 163 8.21 13.72 4.62
C ASP A 163 8.09 12.47 3.71
N PRO A 164 8.85 11.40 3.97
CA PRO A 164 8.71 10.14 3.23
C PRO A 164 7.30 9.55 3.39
N LEU A 165 6.74 9.01 2.32
CA LEU A 165 5.38 8.46 2.29
C LEU A 165 5.24 7.17 3.09
N THR A 166 6.29 6.35 3.06
CA THR A 166 6.26 5.03 3.69
C THR A 166 7.63 4.70 4.22
N ILE A 167 7.68 4.26 5.48
CA ILE A 167 8.92 3.90 6.16
C ILE A 167 8.67 2.60 6.90
N VAL A 168 9.45 1.58 6.57
CA VAL A 168 9.37 0.27 7.21
C VAL A 168 10.77 -0.21 7.53
N LEU A 169 10.95 -0.73 8.74
CA LEU A 169 12.14 -1.45 9.17
C LEU A 169 11.74 -2.83 9.66
N TRP A 170 12.37 -3.86 9.12
CA TRP A 170 12.25 -5.24 9.57
C TRP A 170 13.47 -5.65 10.33
N THR A 171 13.28 -6.10 11.56
CA THR A 171 14.31 -6.71 12.38
C THR A 171 13.88 -8.12 12.77
N PRO A 172 14.79 -8.98 13.25
CA PRO A 172 14.43 -10.32 13.70
C PRO A 172 13.30 -10.27 14.74
N GLY A 173 12.12 -10.78 14.35
CA GLY A 173 10.95 -10.88 15.22
C GLY A 173 10.04 -9.65 15.29
N THR A 174 10.37 -8.52 14.66
CA THR A 174 9.52 -7.31 14.71
C THR A 174 9.60 -6.48 13.42
N SER A 175 8.53 -5.73 13.12
CA SER A 175 8.54 -4.69 12.10
C SER A 175 8.12 -3.35 12.72
N LEU A 176 8.87 -2.29 12.43
CA LEU A 176 8.51 -0.92 12.76
C LEU A 176 8.00 -0.21 11.50
N THR A 177 6.95 0.60 11.63
CA THR A 177 6.38 1.40 10.54
C THR A 177 6.23 2.87 10.95
N GLY A 178 6.21 3.77 9.96
CA GLY A 178 5.92 5.19 10.16
C GLY A 178 6.97 5.94 10.97
N ASP A 179 6.52 6.82 11.87
CA ASP A 179 7.36 7.77 12.62
C ASP A 179 8.44 7.12 13.49
N GLU A 180 8.19 5.90 13.98
CA GLU A 180 9.14 5.15 14.79
C GLU A 180 10.25 4.49 13.95
N ALA A 181 9.97 4.19 12.68
CA ALA A 181 10.87 3.44 11.82
C ALA A 181 12.06 4.29 11.36
N LEU A 182 11.87 5.56 11.01
CA LEU A 182 12.97 6.40 10.48
C LEU A 182 14.08 6.66 11.50
N PRO A 183 13.79 7.03 12.77
CA PRO A 183 14.81 7.13 13.80
C PRO A 183 15.54 5.80 14.04
N ALA A 184 14.81 4.67 14.01
CA ALA A 184 15.40 3.35 14.17
C ALA A 184 16.35 2.99 13.01
N ILE A 185 15.97 3.30 11.77
CA ILE A 185 16.82 3.13 10.58
C ILE A 185 18.09 3.98 10.71
N ARG A 186 17.95 5.26 11.04
CA ARG A 186 19.10 6.17 11.24
C ARG A 186 20.05 5.65 12.31
N ASN A 187 19.51 5.20 13.45
CA ASN A 187 20.31 4.61 14.53
C ASN A 187 21.03 3.34 14.06
N LYS A 188 20.39 2.51 13.22
CA LYS A 188 21.01 1.30 12.69
C LYS A 188 22.13 1.64 11.68
N VAL A 189 21.91 2.58 10.77
CA VAL A 189 22.97 3.07 9.85
C VAL A 189 24.17 3.65 10.62
N ALA A 190 23.94 4.29 11.76
CA ALA A 190 25.03 4.80 12.60
C ALA A 190 25.90 3.69 13.23
N GLY A 191 25.31 2.51 13.47
CA GLY A 191 25.99 1.39 14.14
C GLY A 191 26.48 0.29 13.20
N GLU A 192 25.87 0.15 12.02
CA GLU A 192 26.14 -0.93 11.07
C GLU A 192 26.02 -0.43 9.62
N THR A 193 27.00 -0.81 8.81
CA THR A 193 27.00 -0.53 7.38
C THR A 193 25.87 -1.26 6.66
N ALA A 194 25.04 -0.52 5.93
CA ALA A 194 23.96 -1.05 5.10
C ALA A 194 24.37 -1.11 3.61
N THR A 195 23.83 -2.09 2.88
CA THR A 195 23.73 -2.02 1.42
C THR A 195 22.47 -1.26 1.07
N LEU A 196 22.61 -0.14 0.36
CA LEU A 196 21.51 0.64 -0.19
C LEU A 196 21.29 0.26 -1.64
N VAL A 197 20.05 -0.02 -2.01
CA VAL A 197 19.60 -0.15 -3.39
C VAL A 197 18.51 0.88 -3.66
N VAL A 198 18.67 1.65 -4.73
CA VAL A 198 17.73 2.69 -5.17
C VAL A 198 16.89 2.17 -6.32
N PHE A 199 15.58 2.21 -6.16
CA PHE A 199 14.61 1.88 -7.19
C PHE A 199 13.86 3.13 -7.63
N ARG A 200 13.93 3.46 -8.92
CA ARG A 200 13.22 4.62 -9.47
C ARG A 200 12.01 4.17 -10.28
N VAL A 201 10.83 4.66 -9.89
CA VAL A 201 9.58 4.34 -10.56
C VAL A 201 9.58 5.03 -11.93
N GLN A 202 9.27 4.28 -13.00
CA GLN A 202 9.19 4.87 -14.33
C GLN A 202 7.96 5.79 -14.46
N GLN A 203 8.14 6.92 -15.14
CA GLN A 203 7.16 8.03 -15.24
C GLN A 203 5.72 7.62 -15.60
N VAL A 204 5.52 6.50 -16.31
CA VAL A 204 4.19 6.07 -16.80
C VAL A 204 3.20 5.78 -15.65
N ASN A 205 3.69 5.31 -14.50
CA ASN A 205 2.83 5.03 -13.33
C ASN A 205 2.95 6.08 -12.22
N GLN A 206 3.90 7.02 -12.35
CA GLN A 206 4.23 7.96 -11.28
C GLN A 206 3.15 9.03 -11.13
N GLN A 207 2.68 9.60 -12.23
CA GLN A 207 1.61 10.60 -12.20
C GLN A 207 0.33 10.01 -11.59
N GLU A 208 -0.01 8.77 -11.93
CA GLU A 208 -1.20 8.10 -11.40
C GLU A 208 -1.04 7.77 -9.90
N HIS A 209 0.16 7.35 -9.47
CA HIS A 209 0.46 7.13 -8.06
C HIS A 209 0.42 8.42 -7.23
N GLU A 210 1.06 9.49 -7.71
CA GLU A 210 1.08 10.81 -7.07
C GLU A 210 -0.34 11.39 -6.96
N GLN A 211 -1.14 11.25 -8.02
CA GLN A 211 -2.55 11.69 -8.02
C GLN A 211 -3.39 10.85 -7.05
N THR A 212 -3.22 9.53 -7.03
CA THR A 212 -3.96 8.62 -6.12
C THR A 212 -3.61 8.92 -4.67
N HIS A 213 -2.32 9.15 -4.38
CA HIS A 213 -1.85 9.49 -3.05
C HIS A 213 -2.31 10.89 -2.62
N SER A 214 -2.20 11.89 -3.50
CA SER A 214 -2.69 13.25 -3.24
C SER A 214 -4.19 13.24 -2.93
N LEU A 215 -4.96 12.47 -3.72
CA LEU A 215 -6.39 12.27 -3.49
C LEU A 215 -6.68 11.56 -2.17
N HIS A 216 -5.92 10.51 -1.83
CA HIS A 216 -6.03 9.82 -0.54
C HIS A 216 -5.80 10.77 0.64
N THR A 217 -4.74 11.58 0.59
CA THR A 217 -4.42 12.55 1.65
C THR A 217 -5.53 13.58 1.82
N ALA A 218 -6.03 14.14 0.72
CA ALA A 218 -7.11 15.11 0.76
C ALA A 218 -8.43 14.50 1.26
N PHE A 219 -8.74 13.27 0.84
CA PHE A 219 -9.88 12.50 1.33
C PHE A 219 -9.77 12.20 2.84
N THR A 220 -8.62 11.74 3.30
CA THR A 220 -8.36 11.48 4.72
C THR A 220 -8.57 12.72 5.56
N ALA A 221 -8.05 13.87 5.13
CA ALA A 221 -8.28 15.13 5.82
C ALA A 221 -9.77 15.50 5.88
N LEU A 222 -10.49 15.39 4.75
CA LEU A 222 -11.94 15.65 4.69
C LEU A 222 -12.71 14.74 5.64
N PHE A 223 -12.46 13.44 5.56
CA PHE A 223 -13.22 12.43 6.28
C PHE A 223 -12.96 12.49 7.79
N ASN A 224 -11.71 12.79 8.19
CA ASN A 224 -11.36 13.02 9.59
C ASN A 224 -12.11 14.25 10.14
N GLN A 225 -12.19 15.33 9.35
CA GLN A 225 -12.94 16.51 9.74
C GLN A 225 -14.45 16.23 9.86
N MET A 226 -15.01 15.45 8.92
CA MET A 226 -16.42 14.99 8.99
C MET A 226 -16.69 14.18 10.25
N LEU A 227 -15.81 13.23 10.60
CA LEU A 227 -15.92 12.42 11.81
C LEU A 227 -15.79 13.26 13.08
N PHE A 228 -14.87 14.24 13.08
CA PHE A 228 -14.67 15.16 14.19
C PHE A 228 -15.95 15.96 14.47
N LEU A 229 -16.49 16.64 13.45
CA LEU A 229 -17.73 17.40 13.61
C LEU A 229 -18.91 16.50 13.99
N TYR A 230 -19.06 15.35 13.33
CA TYR A 230 -20.13 14.40 13.69
C TYR A 230 -20.02 13.95 15.14
N LYS A 231 -18.81 13.63 15.62
CA LYS A 231 -18.56 13.27 17.03
C LYS A 231 -18.92 14.39 17.98
N ASP A 232 -18.70 15.65 17.63
CA ASP A 232 -19.12 16.79 18.45
C ASP A 232 -20.65 16.89 18.54
N PHE A 233 -21.38 16.54 17.49
CA PHE A 233 -22.85 16.53 17.48
C PHE A 233 -23.47 15.37 18.26
N VAL A 234 -22.99 14.13 18.05
CA VAL A 234 -23.66 12.91 18.54
C VAL A 234 -22.93 12.21 19.68
N GLY A 235 -21.70 12.62 19.98
CA GLY A 235 -20.84 11.98 20.96
C GLY A 235 -20.20 10.68 20.50
N GLN A 236 -19.17 10.24 21.25
CA GLN A 236 -18.29 9.13 20.88
C GLN A 236 -19.01 7.80 20.64
N HIS A 237 -20.09 7.50 21.36
CA HIS A 237 -20.77 6.20 21.25
C HIS A 237 -21.45 6.02 19.88
N LEU A 238 -22.10 7.06 19.38
CA LEU A 238 -22.77 7.02 18.08
C LEU A 238 -21.76 7.10 16.94
N THR A 239 -20.67 7.87 17.09
CA THR A 239 -19.53 7.82 16.17
C THR A 239 -18.94 6.42 16.06
N ALA A 240 -18.68 5.75 17.19
CA ALA A 240 -18.15 4.39 17.20
C ALA A 240 -19.10 3.36 16.57
N ARG A 241 -20.42 3.60 16.58
CA ARG A 241 -21.38 2.75 15.85
C ARG A 241 -21.35 3.01 14.35
N LEU A 242 -21.28 4.27 13.94
CA LEU A 242 -21.16 4.68 12.54
C LEU A 242 -19.90 4.06 11.90
N THR A 243 -18.73 4.24 12.52
CA THR A 243 -17.46 3.73 11.99
C THR A 243 -17.45 2.21 11.87
N ARG A 244 -17.99 1.49 12.87
CA ARG A 244 -18.18 0.03 12.78
C ARG A 244 -19.10 -0.38 11.64
N HIS A 245 -20.14 0.40 11.34
CA HIS A 245 -21.05 0.10 10.23
C HIS A 245 -20.38 0.36 8.88
N LEU A 246 -19.68 1.49 8.74
CA LEU A 246 -18.90 1.81 7.53
C LEU A 246 -17.84 0.75 7.25
N ASN A 247 -17.04 0.34 8.25
CA ASN A 247 -16.06 -0.73 8.07
C ASN A 247 -16.69 -2.06 7.62
N ARG A 248 -17.90 -2.38 8.10
CA ARG A 248 -18.61 -3.58 7.62
C ARG A 248 -18.98 -3.44 6.15
N LEU A 249 -19.48 -2.29 5.71
CA LEU A 249 -19.80 -2.04 4.29
C LEU A 249 -18.53 -2.11 3.44
N ILE A 250 -17.47 -1.42 3.85
CA ILE A 250 -16.18 -1.39 3.17
C ILE A 250 -15.64 -2.81 2.93
N VAL A 251 -15.57 -3.64 3.98
CA VAL A 251 -15.01 -4.99 3.87
C VAL A 251 -15.96 -5.94 3.15
N SER A 252 -17.24 -5.99 3.52
CA SER A 252 -18.16 -7.03 3.05
C SER A 252 -18.79 -6.77 1.69
N LYS A 253 -18.97 -5.49 1.33
CA LYS A 253 -19.67 -5.09 0.10
C LYS A 253 -18.70 -4.68 -1.00
N TYR A 254 -17.65 -3.95 -0.64
CA TYR A 254 -16.74 -3.37 -1.63
C TYR A 254 -15.38 -4.06 -1.68
N GLY A 255 -14.95 -4.69 -0.58
CA GLY A 255 -13.64 -5.34 -0.51
C GLY A 255 -12.50 -4.32 -0.64
N TRP A 256 -12.66 -3.10 -0.10
CA TRP A 256 -11.56 -2.13 -0.06
C TRP A 256 -10.77 -2.26 1.23
N ASP A 257 -9.46 -2.11 1.15
CA ASP A 257 -8.57 -2.04 2.31
C ASP A 257 -8.54 -0.62 2.89
N ILE A 258 -9.70 -0.14 3.34
CA ILE A 258 -9.82 1.13 4.06
C ILE A 258 -10.35 0.82 5.44
N ARG A 259 -9.62 1.25 6.47
CA ARG A 259 -10.04 1.13 7.85
C ARG A 259 -10.37 2.50 8.43
N ILE A 260 -11.56 2.60 9.01
CA ILE A 260 -12.05 3.82 9.65
C ILE A 260 -12.13 3.59 11.16
N SER A 261 -11.47 4.40 11.96
CA SER A 261 -11.70 4.47 13.40
C SER A 261 -12.47 5.70 13.81
N THR A 262 -12.71 5.84 15.11
CA THR A 262 -13.38 7.03 15.66
C THR A 262 -12.57 8.31 15.53
N ASN A 263 -11.27 8.19 15.21
CA ASN A 263 -10.36 9.33 15.09
C ASN A 263 -10.03 9.64 13.63
N GLY A 264 -10.45 8.80 12.68
CA GLY A 264 -10.17 9.03 11.27
C GLY A 264 -9.93 7.75 10.47
N ILE A 265 -9.28 7.90 9.33
CA ILE A 265 -8.80 6.79 8.50
C ILE A 265 -7.47 6.26 9.04
N GLU A 266 -7.36 4.94 9.22
CA GLU A 266 -6.21 4.23 9.79
C GLU A 266 -5.46 3.37 8.75
N GLY A 267 -5.80 3.48 7.46
CA GLY A 267 -5.18 2.68 6.40
C GLY A 267 -5.27 3.35 5.03
N GLY A 268 -4.27 3.10 4.20
CA GLY A 268 -4.20 3.59 2.84
C GLY A 268 -5.09 2.78 1.91
N GLY A 269 -6.02 3.44 1.23
CA GLY A 269 -6.74 2.81 0.13
C GLY A 269 -5.77 2.52 -1.01
N ASN A 270 -5.33 1.27 -1.13
CA ASN A 270 -4.44 0.84 -2.20
C ASN A 270 -5.24 0.63 -3.48
N PHE A 271 -5.45 1.71 -4.23
CA PHE A 271 -6.12 1.67 -5.52
C PHE A 271 -5.12 1.49 -6.66
N ALA A 272 -5.55 0.83 -7.74
CA ALA A 272 -4.72 0.70 -8.93
C ALA A 272 -4.75 1.99 -9.73
N THR A 273 -5.90 2.66 -9.79
CA THR A 273 -6.10 3.91 -10.53
C THR A 273 -6.70 5.03 -9.68
N VAL A 274 -6.51 6.27 -10.14
CA VAL A 274 -7.13 7.46 -9.52
C VAL A 274 -8.65 7.39 -9.57
N GLU A 275 -9.22 6.86 -10.66
CA GLU A 275 -10.67 6.75 -10.83
C GLU A 275 -11.28 5.73 -9.86
N GLU A 276 -10.61 4.59 -9.64
CA GLU A 276 -11.00 3.62 -8.61
C GLU A 276 -11.00 4.25 -7.22
N ALA A 277 -9.93 5.01 -6.90
CA ALA A 277 -9.83 5.72 -5.63
C ALA A 277 -10.96 6.74 -5.47
N ARG A 278 -11.21 7.55 -6.50
CA ARG A 278 -12.29 8.54 -6.53
C ARG A 278 -13.65 7.90 -6.27
N LEU A 279 -13.99 6.85 -7.01
CA LEU A 279 -15.27 6.12 -6.86
C LEU A 279 -15.42 5.53 -5.46
N ALA A 280 -14.35 4.95 -4.91
CA ALA A 280 -14.38 4.39 -3.56
C ALA A 280 -14.61 5.47 -2.50
N TYR A 281 -13.88 6.58 -2.58
CA TYR A 281 -14.02 7.71 -1.66
C TYR A 281 -15.40 8.37 -1.77
N GLU A 282 -15.92 8.53 -2.99
CA GLU A 282 -17.28 9.00 -3.23
C GLU A 282 -18.32 8.12 -2.54
N GLN A 283 -18.21 6.80 -2.70
CA GLN A 283 -19.12 5.86 -2.07
C GLN A 283 -19.03 5.88 -0.53
N ILE A 284 -17.83 6.01 0.03
CA ILE A 284 -17.66 6.12 1.49
C ILE A 284 -18.32 7.41 2.02
N ILE A 285 -18.18 8.53 1.32
CA ILE A 285 -18.85 9.80 1.67
C ILE A 285 -20.37 9.62 1.60
N ASN A 286 -20.89 8.99 0.55
CA ASN A 286 -22.33 8.75 0.39
C ASN A 286 -22.88 7.83 1.49
N ASP A 287 -22.17 6.75 1.82
CA ASP A 287 -22.54 5.84 2.91
C ASP A 287 -22.48 6.55 4.27
N PHE A 288 -21.49 7.43 4.48
CA PHE A 288 -21.43 8.28 5.67
C PHE A 288 -22.65 9.21 5.75
N ILE A 289 -22.96 9.96 4.68
CA ILE A 289 -24.09 10.90 4.65
C ILE A 289 -25.40 10.17 4.94
N HIS A 290 -25.60 9.00 4.33
CA HIS A 290 -26.79 8.20 4.54
C HIS A 290 -26.92 7.77 6.01
N LEU A 291 -25.87 7.17 6.58
CA LEU A 291 -25.91 6.63 7.94
C LEU A 291 -25.96 7.74 9.00
N ALA A 292 -25.19 8.82 8.84
CA ALA A 292 -25.25 9.99 9.71
C ALA A 292 -26.64 10.65 9.59
N GLY A 293 -27.19 10.74 8.38
CA GLY A 293 -28.50 11.32 8.11
C GLY A 293 -29.65 10.59 8.80
N ILE A 294 -29.54 9.30 9.08
CA ILE A 294 -30.51 8.55 9.91
C ILE A 294 -30.52 9.06 11.35
N VAL A 295 -29.38 9.52 11.88
CA VAL A 295 -29.21 9.92 13.28
C VAL A 295 -29.49 11.41 13.48
N ILE A 296 -28.88 12.26 12.65
CA ILE A 296 -28.96 13.73 12.80
C ILE A 296 -29.84 14.41 11.76
N GLY A 297 -30.41 13.66 10.81
CA GLY A 297 -31.16 14.19 9.69
C GLY A 297 -30.28 14.45 8.45
N PRO A 298 -30.82 14.26 7.24
CA PRO A 298 -30.05 14.32 5.99
C PRO A 298 -29.47 15.71 5.71
N GLN A 299 -30.19 16.77 6.04
CA GLN A 299 -29.74 18.16 5.84
C GLN A 299 -28.51 18.48 6.70
N LEU A 300 -28.51 18.05 7.97
CA LEU A 300 -27.37 18.23 8.86
C LEU A 300 -26.19 17.37 8.44
N ALA A 301 -26.42 16.13 8.00
CA ALA A 301 -25.36 15.28 7.46
C ALA A 301 -24.69 15.88 6.20
N GLN A 302 -25.47 16.48 5.29
CA GLN A 302 -24.93 17.20 4.15
C GLN A 302 -24.17 18.49 4.55
N LEU A 303 -24.71 19.23 5.52
CA LEU A 303 -24.05 20.42 6.06
C LEU A 303 -22.68 20.08 6.65
N LEU A 304 -22.58 18.96 7.39
CA LEU A 304 -21.29 18.48 7.93
C LEU A 304 -20.25 18.28 6.85
N VAL A 305 -20.61 17.69 5.71
CA VAL A 305 -19.68 17.48 4.59
C VAL A 305 -19.22 18.82 4.02
N ARG A 306 -20.15 19.75 3.82
CA ARG A 306 -19.85 21.08 3.29
C ARG A 306 -18.96 21.89 4.24
N GLU A 307 -19.27 21.89 5.53
CA GLU A 307 -18.46 22.58 6.54
C GLU A 307 -17.07 21.94 6.66
N SER A 308 -17.00 20.61 6.69
CA SER A 308 -15.73 19.87 6.73
C SER A 308 -14.85 20.23 5.55
N PHE A 309 -15.43 20.28 4.35
CA PHE A 309 -14.72 20.68 3.14
C PHE A 309 -14.22 22.12 3.22
N GLN A 310 -15.04 23.06 3.72
CA GLN A 310 -14.66 24.47 3.83
C GLN A 310 -13.51 24.72 4.81
N LEU A 311 -13.36 23.87 5.83
CA LEU A 311 -12.30 23.93 6.83
C LEU A 311 -10.95 23.40 6.33
N LEU A 312 -10.91 22.72 5.18
CA LEU A 312 -9.67 22.18 4.64
C LEU A 312 -8.74 23.28 4.09
N PRO A 313 -7.41 23.07 4.17
CA PRO A 313 -6.43 23.81 3.39
C PRO A 313 -6.79 23.88 1.90
N ARG A 314 -6.37 24.96 1.24
CA ARG A 314 -6.77 25.26 -0.15
C ARG A 314 -6.30 24.19 -1.13
N ASP A 315 -5.06 23.75 -1.00
CA ASP A 315 -4.43 22.67 -1.76
C ASP A 315 -5.22 21.36 -1.72
N LEU A 316 -5.71 20.96 -0.53
CA LEU A 316 -6.54 19.76 -0.39
C LEU A 316 -7.91 19.93 -1.03
N ARG A 317 -8.53 21.11 -0.90
CA ARG A 317 -9.80 21.42 -1.59
C ARG A 317 -9.65 21.41 -3.10
N ASP A 318 -8.56 21.99 -3.61
CA ASP A 318 -8.29 22.03 -5.05
C ASP A 318 -8.09 20.60 -5.59
N THR A 319 -7.40 19.73 -4.84
CA THR A 319 -7.25 18.30 -5.15
C THR A 319 -8.60 17.59 -5.19
N LEU A 320 -9.44 17.77 -4.17
CA LEU A 320 -10.76 17.16 -4.10
C LEU A 320 -11.70 17.66 -5.21
N ASN A 321 -11.71 18.96 -5.49
CA ASN A 321 -12.49 19.56 -6.57
C ASN A 321 -12.07 19.03 -7.95
N ALA A 322 -10.77 18.85 -8.19
CA ALA A 322 -10.27 18.29 -9.45
C ALA A 322 -10.80 16.87 -9.72
N HIS A 323 -11.21 16.16 -8.66
CA HIS A 323 -11.77 14.80 -8.71
C HIS A 323 -13.26 14.76 -8.36
N ASN A 324 -13.97 15.89 -8.39
CA ASN A 324 -15.40 16.00 -8.08
C ASN A 324 -15.79 15.41 -6.70
N LEU A 325 -14.92 15.58 -5.70
CA LEU A 325 -15.19 15.20 -4.31
C LEU A 325 -15.26 16.44 -3.39
N PRO A 326 -16.10 16.40 -2.34
CA PRO A 326 -17.25 15.50 -2.19
C PRO A 326 -18.31 15.78 -3.29
N PRO A 327 -19.25 14.85 -3.54
CA PRO A 327 -20.27 15.02 -4.58
C PRO A 327 -21.27 16.10 -4.14
N PHE A 328 -20.95 17.37 -4.39
CA PHE A 328 -21.81 18.50 -4.09
C PHE A 328 -23.00 18.62 -5.06
N GLU A 329 -23.06 17.77 -6.09
CA GLU A 329 -24.17 17.72 -7.04
C GLU A 329 -25.28 16.77 -6.56
N THR A 330 -26.23 17.34 -5.83
CA THR A 330 -27.64 17.20 -6.22
C THR A 330 -28.34 18.49 -5.87
N GLN A 331 -28.91 19.13 -6.89
CA GLN A 331 -29.87 20.21 -6.72
C GLN A 331 -30.97 19.72 -5.76
N TRP A 332 -31.19 20.46 -4.67
CA TRP A 332 -32.38 20.36 -3.82
C TRP A 332 -32.90 21.77 -3.55
#